data_AF-A0A2D4LXT6-F1
#
_entry.id   AF-A0A2D4LXT6-F1
#
_cell.length_a   1.000
_cell.length_b   1.000
_cell.length_c   1.000
_cell.angle_alpha   90.00
_cell.angle_beta   90.00
_cell.angle_gamma   90.00
#
_symmetry.space_group_name_H-M   'P 1'
#
loop_
_entity.id
_entity.type
_entity.pdbx_description
1 polymer ?
#
loop_
_entity_poly.entity_id
_entity_poly.type
_entity_poly.pdbx_seq_one_letter_code
_entity_poly.pdbx_strand_id
1 'polypeptide(L)'
;MRTEAIESNNTKPSAPLLTQRYPRMVTKDGHSTLQMDGAKGKGIAYLKDAWGILMDMRWRWMMLVFSASFVLHWLVFAILWYFLAEMNGDLEIDHDAPPENHTICVKYITSFTAAFSFSLETQLTIGYGTMFPSGDCPSAIALLAIQMVLGL
;
A
#
# COMPACT_ATOMS: atom_id res chain seq x y z
N MET A 1 60.88 7.25 40.04
CA MET A 1 59.61 7.68 40.67
C MET A 1 58.66 6.51 40.57
N ARG A 2 58.28 5.95 41.72
CA ARG A 2 57.39 4.81 41.89
C ARG A 2 55.95 5.33 41.92
N THR A 3 55.04 4.65 41.23
CA THR A 3 53.66 4.44 41.71
C THR A 3 53.13 3.12 41.15
N GLU A 4 52.54 2.35 42.04
CA GLU A 4 52.11 0.96 41.90
C GLU A 4 50.65 0.86 41.44
N ALA A 5 50.34 -0.29 40.84
CA ALA A 5 49.13 -1.13 40.95
C ALA A 5 47.74 -0.50 40.83
N ILE A 6 46.97 -0.99 39.83
CA ILE A 6 45.66 -1.62 40.08
C ILE A 6 45.56 -2.89 39.22
N GLU A 7 45.45 -4.00 39.93
CA GLU A 7 45.06 -5.32 39.49
C GLU A 7 43.55 -5.37 39.22
N SER A 8 43.13 -5.92 38.09
CA SER A 8 41.84 -6.63 38.01
C SER A 8 41.83 -7.56 36.82
N ASN A 9 42.25 -8.78 37.13
CA ASN A 9 41.88 -10.04 36.55
C ASN A 9 40.53 -10.01 35.79
N ASN A 10 40.60 -10.13 34.47
CA ASN A 10 39.52 -10.76 33.72
C ASN A 10 40.11 -11.71 32.68
N THR A 11 40.84 -12.69 33.21
CA THR A 11 41.21 -13.88 32.48
C THR A 11 39.92 -14.65 32.21
N LYS A 12 39.18 -14.28 31.16
CA LYS A 12 38.31 -15.27 30.52
C LYS A 12 39.27 -16.33 29.98
N PRO A 13 39.21 -17.58 30.46
CA PRO A 13 39.98 -18.63 29.82
C PRO A 13 39.44 -18.72 28.40
N SER A 14 40.18 -18.14 27.46
CA SER A 14 40.02 -18.42 26.05
C SER A 14 40.53 -19.85 25.89
N ALA A 15 39.63 -20.81 26.17
CA ALA A 15 39.82 -22.15 25.67
C ALA A 15 40.19 -22.01 24.18
N PRO A 16 41.18 -22.76 23.67
CA PRO A 16 41.47 -22.76 22.25
C PRO A 16 40.31 -23.48 21.59
N LEU A 17 39.19 -22.78 21.39
CA LEU A 17 38.13 -23.22 20.51
C LEU A 17 38.76 -23.21 19.13
N LEU A 18 39.12 -24.42 18.68
CA LEU A 18 39.38 -24.82 17.31
C LEU A 18 39.06 -23.68 16.35
N THR A 19 40.08 -22.92 15.94
CA THR A 19 39.94 -21.91 14.90
C THR A 19 39.38 -22.63 13.69
N GLN A 20 38.08 -22.47 13.42
CA GLN A 20 37.38 -23.25 12.42
C GLN A 20 38.00 -22.92 11.06
N ARG A 21 38.80 -23.85 10.52
CA ARG A 21 39.66 -23.64 9.33
C ARG A 21 38.86 -23.33 8.06
N TYR A 22 37.57 -23.66 8.08
CA TYR A 22 36.62 -23.42 6.99
C TYR A 22 35.34 -22.83 7.56
N PRO A 23 34.77 -21.77 6.96
CA PRO A 23 33.46 -21.26 7.35
C PRO A 23 32.41 -22.36 7.15
N ARG A 24 31.49 -22.49 8.09
CA ARG A 24 30.44 -23.51 8.03
C ARG A 24 29.36 -23.03 7.06
N MET A 25 28.87 -23.91 6.19
CA MET A 25 27.84 -23.55 5.21
C MET A 25 26.50 -23.18 5.87
N VAL A 26 26.16 -23.77 7.02
CA VAL A 26 24.91 -23.53 7.77
C VAL A 26 25.22 -23.32 9.25
N THR A 27 24.72 -22.24 9.87
CA THR A 27 24.90 -21.96 11.31
C THR A 27 24.15 -22.96 12.18
N LYS A 28 24.46 -23.03 13.48
CA LYS A 28 23.71 -23.90 14.42
C LYS A 28 22.23 -23.49 14.52
N ASP A 29 21.92 -22.22 14.24
CA ASP A 29 20.56 -21.68 14.22
C ASP A 29 19.84 -21.93 12.89
N GLY A 30 20.46 -22.65 11.94
CA GLY A 30 19.87 -23.04 10.67
C GLY A 30 20.01 -22.04 9.53
N HIS A 31 20.71 -20.91 9.73
CA HIS A 31 20.93 -19.91 8.68
C HIS A 31 22.05 -20.32 7.74
N SER A 32 21.84 -20.20 6.43
CA SER A 32 22.89 -20.42 5.42
C SER A 32 23.86 -19.24 5.36
N THR A 33 25.16 -19.52 5.29
CA THR A 33 26.23 -18.51 5.24
C THR A 33 26.62 -18.13 3.80
N LEU A 34 25.95 -18.71 2.81
CA LEU A 34 26.12 -18.37 1.39
C LEU A 34 25.51 -17.01 1.08
N GLN A 35 26.36 -15.98 0.93
CA GLN A 35 25.95 -14.72 0.32
C GLN A 35 26.13 -14.84 -1.20
N MET A 36 25.01 -14.86 -1.94
CA MET A 36 25.05 -14.76 -3.39
C MET A 36 25.28 -13.30 -3.77
N ASP A 37 26.54 -12.93 -3.98
CA ASP A 37 26.90 -11.63 -4.56
C ASP A 37 26.59 -11.63 -6.07
N GLY A 38 25.95 -10.55 -6.54
CA GLY A 38 25.74 -10.31 -7.96
C GLY A 38 24.61 -11.12 -8.63
N ALA A 39 23.39 -10.62 -8.56
CA ALA A 39 22.36 -11.00 -9.53
C ALA A 39 21.61 -9.75 -10.03
N LYS A 40 22.23 -9.07 -10.98
CA LYS A 40 21.57 -8.01 -11.78
C LYS A 40 20.37 -8.62 -12.51
N GLY A 41 19.18 -8.06 -12.29
CA GLY A 41 17.93 -8.53 -12.89
C GLY A 41 16.97 -9.26 -11.95
N LYS A 42 17.36 -9.53 -10.69
CA LYS A 42 16.47 -10.20 -9.73
C LYS A 42 15.18 -9.42 -9.44
N GLY A 43 15.18 -8.08 -9.44
CA GLY A 43 13.98 -7.30 -9.04
C GLY A 43 12.70 -7.67 -9.79
N ILE A 44 12.75 -7.79 -11.12
CA ILE A 44 11.59 -8.16 -11.95
C ILE A 44 11.23 -9.64 -11.79
N ALA A 45 12.25 -10.51 -11.65
CA ALA A 45 12.04 -11.93 -11.37
C ALA A 45 11.48 -12.17 -9.96
N TYR A 46 11.78 -11.30 -9.00
CA TYR A 46 11.25 -11.28 -7.64
C TYR A 46 9.77 -10.85 -7.68
N LEU A 47 9.41 -9.82 -8.45
CA LEU A 47 8.00 -9.40 -8.62
C LEU A 47 7.09 -10.48 -9.21
N LYS A 48 7.65 -11.44 -9.98
CA LYS A 48 6.89 -12.60 -10.45
C LYS A 48 6.43 -13.52 -9.31
N ASP A 49 7.12 -13.50 -8.17
CA ASP A 49 6.73 -14.21 -6.95
C ASP A 49 6.24 -13.22 -5.88
N ALA A 50 5.35 -12.31 -6.26
CA ALA A 50 4.78 -11.32 -5.35
C ALA A 50 4.07 -11.96 -4.15
N TRP A 51 3.43 -13.13 -4.34
CA TRP A 51 2.73 -13.85 -3.29
C TRP A 51 3.69 -14.41 -2.23
N GLY A 52 4.77 -15.08 -2.63
CA GLY A 52 5.80 -15.56 -1.72
C GLY A 52 6.45 -14.41 -0.94
N ILE A 53 6.74 -13.30 -1.62
CA ILE A 53 7.31 -12.10 -0.98
C ILE A 53 6.37 -11.50 0.05
N LEU A 54 5.08 -11.38 -0.28
CA LEU A 54 4.10 -10.79 0.62
C LEU A 54 3.94 -11.62 1.89
N MET A 55 4.00 -12.95 1.79
CA MET A 55 3.96 -13.86 2.93
C MET A 55 5.28 -13.91 3.73
N ASP A 56 6.44 -13.81 3.06
CA ASP A 56 7.76 -13.85 3.71
C ASP A 56 8.15 -12.49 4.35
N MET A 57 7.39 -11.44 4.04
CA MET A 57 7.63 -10.10 4.56
C MET A 57 7.29 -9.99 6.05
N ARG A 58 8.07 -9.18 6.79
CA ARG A 58 7.72 -8.87 8.20
C ARG A 58 6.31 -8.28 8.27
N TRP A 59 5.51 -8.73 9.24
CA TRP A 59 4.12 -8.34 9.42
C TRP A 59 3.86 -6.82 9.37
N ARG A 60 4.77 -5.99 9.90
CA ARG A 60 4.65 -4.52 9.87
C ARG A 60 4.56 -3.98 8.45
N TRP A 61 5.39 -4.51 7.55
CA TRP A 61 5.42 -4.09 6.16
C TRP A 61 4.27 -4.70 5.38
N MET A 62 3.85 -5.93 5.70
CA MET A 62 2.65 -6.54 5.13
C MET A 62 1.40 -5.67 5.36
N MET A 63 1.18 -5.23 6.60
CA MET A 63 0.06 -4.34 6.94
C MET A 63 0.15 -3.00 6.22
N LEU A 64 1.35 -2.42 6.09
CA LEU A 64 1.55 -1.16 5.38
C LEU A 64 1.26 -1.30 3.88
N VAL A 65 1.73 -2.36 3.23
CA VAL A 65 1.49 -2.61 1.80
C VAL A 65 0.00 -2.83 1.54
N PHE A 66 -0.67 -3.62 2.39
CA PHE A 66 -2.10 -3.85 2.30
C PHE A 66 -2.90 -2.54 2.47
N SER A 67 -2.62 -1.76 3.52
CA SER A 67 -3.28 -0.47 3.69
C SER A 67 -3.01 0.50 2.54
N ALA A 68 -1.78 0.52 2.02
CA ALA A 68 -1.41 1.36 0.89
C ALA A 68 -2.14 0.95 -0.40
N SER A 69 -2.41 -0.34 -0.63
CA SER A 69 -3.18 -0.77 -1.81
C SER A 69 -4.62 -0.28 -1.77
N PHE A 70 -5.28 -0.25 -0.61
CA PHE A 70 -6.63 0.34 -0.48
C PHE A 70 -6.63 1.84 -0.74
N VAL A 71 -5.68 2.57 -0.15
CA VAL A 71 -5.57 4.02 -0.37
C VAL A 71 -5.31 4.33 -1.85
N LEU A 72 -4.43 3.56 -2.49
CA LEU A 72 -4.16 3.71 -3.92
C LEU A 72 -5.41 3.44 -4.76
N HIS A 73 -6.16 2.39 -4.45
CA HIS A 73 -7.43 2.07 -5.12
C HIS A 73 -8.43 3.22 -4.99
N TRP A 74 -8.66 3.73 -3.78
CA TRP A 74 -9.55 4.87 -3.55
C TRP A 74 -9.11 6.11 -4.33
N LEU A 75 -7.81 6.40 -4.39
CA LEU A 75 -7.25 7.52 -5.15
C LEU A 75 -7.45 7.36 -6.66
N VAL A 76 -7.20 6.18 -7.22
CA VAL A 76 -7.41 5.92 -8.66
C VAL A 76 -8.88 6.13 -9.01
N PHE A 77 -9.81 5.59 -8.22
CA PHE A 77 -11.24 5.81 -8.46
C PHE A 77 -11.69 7.23 -8.17
N ALA A 78 -11.08 7.93 -7.21
CA ALA A 78 -11.34 9.35 -6.99
C ALA A 78 -11.00 10.20 -8.21
N ILE A 79 -9.87 9.89 -8.86
CA ILE A 79 -9.47 10.52 -10.12
C ILE A 79 -10.52 10.25 -11.20
N LEU A 80 -10.97 8.99 -11.34
CA LEU A 80 -12.00 8.63 -12.33
C LEU A 80 -13.34 9.32 -12.07
N TRP A 81 -13.80 9.39 -10.82
CA TRP A 81 -15.02 10.10 -10.44
C TRP A 81 -14.92 11.61 -10.68
N TYR A 82 -13.76 12.19 -10.35
CA TYR A 82 -13.49 13.60 -10.60
C TYR A 82 -13.50 13.91 -12.11
N PHE A 83 -12.83 13.07 -12.92
CA PHE A 83 -12.88 13.22 -14.38
C PHE A 83 -14.27 12.99 -14.95
N LEU A 84 -15.05 12.07 -14.41
CA LEU A 84 -16.44 11.86 -14.83
C LEU A 84 -17.28 13.13 -14.59
N ALA A 85 -17.15 13.72 -13.40
CA ALA A 85 -17.84 14.97 -13.05
C ALA A 85 -17.38 16.15 -13.92
N GLU A 86 -16.07 16.27 -14.16
CA GLU A 86 -15.49 17.30 -15.04
C GLU A 86 -15.99 17.15 -16.49
N MET A 87 -15.97 15.93 -17.04
CA MET A 87 -16.43 15.65 -18.41
C MET A 87 -17.93 15.86 -18.58
N ASN A 88 -18.73 15.60 -17.54
CA ASN A 88 -20.15 15.90 -17.54
C ASN A 88 -20.42 17.40 -17.36
N GLY A 89 -19.50 18.13 -16.71
CA GLY A 89 -19.68 19.54 -16.36
C GLY A 89 -20.36 19.76 -15.00
N ASP A 90 -20.35 18.75 -14.12
CA ASP A 90 -21.04 18.78 -12.81
C ASP A 90 -20.31 19.63 -11.75
N LEU A 91 -19.05 20.02 -12.00
CA LEU A 91 -18.19 20.61 -10.98
C LEU A 91 -18.60 22.02 -10.54
N GLU A 92 -19.08 22.84 -11.48
CA GLU A 92 -19.40 24.26 -11.28
C GLU A 92 -20.91 24.56 -11.24
N ILE A 93 -21.75 23.53 -11.43
CA ILE A 93 -23.21 23.67 -11.46
C ILE A 93 -23.76 23.64 -10.03
N ASP A 94 -24.89 24.31 -9.79
CA ASP A 94 -25.65 24.16 -8.56
C ASP A 94 -26.36 22.79 -8.52
N HIS A 95 -25.98 21.95 -7.56
CA HIS A 95 -26.52 20.59 -7.41
C HIS A 95 -27.95 20.56 -6.83
N ASP A 96 -28.39 21.66 -6.22
CA ASP A 96 -29.73 21.82 -5.66
C ASP A 96 -30.72 22.39 -6.71
N ALA A 97 -30.21 23.13 -7.69
CA ALA A 97 -30.99 23.71 -8.79
C ALA A 97 -30.29 23.55 -10.16
N PRO A 98 -30.14 22.31 -10.67
CA PRO A 98 -29.51 22.09 -11.97
C PRO A 98 -30.31 22.70 -13.13
N PRO A 99 -29.65 23.12 -14.21
CA PRO A 99 -30.32 23.53 -15.44
C PRO A 99 -31.24 22.42 -15.99
N GLU A 100 -32.39 22.78 -16.57
CA GLU A 100 -33.38 21.79 -17.06
C GLU A 100 -32.83 20.81 -18.12
N ASN A 101 -31.76 21.20 -18.83
CA ASN A 101 -31.14 20.37 -19.87
C ASN A 101 -29.89 19.62 -19.38
N HIS A 102 -29.62 19.60 -18.07
CA HIS A 102 -28.41 19.00 -17.52
C HIS A 102 -28.72 17.95 -16.45
N THR A 103 -28.25 16.74 -16.66
CA THR A 103 -28.37 15.63 -15.69
C THR A 103 -27.07 15.47 -14.93
N ILE A 104 -27.11 15.67 -13.61
CA ILE A 104 -25.95 15.45 -12.73
C ILE A 104 -25.69 13.95 -12.60
N CYS A 105 -24.47 13.52 -12.88
CA CYS A 105 -24.11 12.11 -12.80
C CYS A 105 -23.84 11.64 -11.37
N VAL A 106 -23.23 12.49 -10.55
CA VAL A 106 -23.08 12.23 -9.11
C VAL A 106 -23.32 13.49 -8.31
N LYS A 107 -24.27 13.42 -7.37
CA LYS A 107 -24.61 14.57 -6.52
C LYS A 107 -23.49 14.91 -5.55
N TYR A 108 -23.25 16.21 -5.41
CA TYR A 108 -22.32 16.89 -4.49
C TYR A 108 -20.83 16.53 -4.66
N ILE A 109 -20.41 16.09 -5.86
CA ILE A 109 -18.99 16.04 -6.24
C ILE A 109 -18.59 17.38 -6.86
N THR A 110 -18.13 18.32 -6.03
CA THR A 110 -17.68 19.67 -6.45
C THR A 110 -16.16 19.86 -6.41
N SER A 111 -15.42 18.89 -5.85
CA SER A 111 -13.97 18.98 -5.71
C SER A 111 -13.33 17.60 -5.72
N PHE A 112 -12.02 17.53 -5.94
CA PHE A 112 -11.27 16.29 -5.85
C PHE A 112 -11.42 15.60 -4.48
N THR A 113 -11.44 16.39 -3.40
CA THR A 113 -11.63 15.85 -2.05
C THR A 113 -13.02 15.22 -1.89
N ALA A 114 -14.06 15.84 -2.45
CA ALA A 114 -15.41 15.24 -2.47
C ALA A 114 -15.44 13.93 -3.28
N ALA A 115 -14.79 13.90 -4.45
CA ALA A 115 -14.65 12.68 -5.25
C ALA A 115 -13.88 11.57 -4.51
N PHE A 116 -12.83 11.94 -3.75
CA PHE A 116 -12.09 11.00 -2.90
C PHE A 116 -12.93 10.43 -1.77
N SER A 117 -13.67 11.29 -1.06
CA SER A 117 -14.61 10.84 -0.03
C SER A 117 -15.67 9.91 -0.61
N PHE A 118 -16.26 10.26 -1.75
CA PHE A 118 -17.24 9.41 -2.42
C PHE A 118 -16.65 8.04 -2.81
N SER A 119 -15.44 8.02 -3.38
CA SER A 119 -14.72 6.79 -3.73
C SER A 119 -14.49 5.90 -2.50
N LEU A 120 -14.03 6.49 -1.39
CA LEU A 120 -13.81 5.78 -0.14
C LEU A 120 -15.11 5.22 0.44
N GLU A 121 -16.16 6.05 0.53
CA GLU A 121 -17.47 5.67 1.08
C GLU A 121 -18.12 4.53 0.29
N THR A 122 -17.99 4.62 -1.02
CA THR A 122 -18.48 3.64 -1.98
C THR A 122 -17.77 2.30 -1.78
N GLN A 123 -16.44 2.28 -1.78
CA GLN A 123 -15.67 1.04 -1.66
C GLN A 123 -15.83 0.36 -0.29
N LEU A 124 -15.86 1.15 0.78
CA LEU A 124 -16.04 0.65 2.13
C LEU A 124 -17.52 0.39 2.46
N THR A 125 -18.43 0.64 1.52
CA THR A 125 -19.88 0.47 1.68
C THR A 125 -20.44 1.23 2.89
N ILE A 126 -19.82 2.37 3.23
CA ILE A 126 -20.26 3.22 4.34
C ILE A 126 -21.53 3.97 3.93
N GLY A 127 -21.48 4.60 2.75
CA GLY A 127 -22.60 5.33 2.15
C GLY A 127 -23.31 6.29 3.10
N TYR A 128 -22.68 7.41 3.47
CA TYR A 128 -23.32 8.38 4.38
C TYR A 128 -24.62 8.96 3.81
N GLY A 129 -24.83 8.85 2.49
CA GLY A 129 -26.08 9.20 1.81
C GLY A 129 -26.17 10.67 1.39
N THR A 130 -25.12 11.46 1.63
CA THR A 130 -25.03 12.85 1.15
C THR A 130 -24.66 12.89 -0.33
N MET A 131 -23.78 12.00 -0.79
CA MET A 131 -23.35 11.88 -2.19
C MET A 131 -23.89 10.57 -2.78
N PHE A 132 -24.46 10.62 -3.98
CA PHE A 132 -25.01 9.44 -4.64
C PHE A 132 -24.99 9.58 -6.17
N PRO A 133 -24.74 8.48 -6.91
CA PRO A 133 -24.78 8.48 -8.37
C PRO A 133 -26.23 8.48 -8.87
N SER A 134 -26.48 9.19 -9.96
CA SER A 134 -27.78 9.20 -10.65
C SER A 134 -27.93 7.97 -11.54
N GLY A 135 -29.14 7.41 -11.59
CA GLY A 135 -29.50 6.30 -12.49
C GLY A 135 -29.59 6.72 -13.96
N ASP A 136 -29.69 8.01 -14.23
CA ASP A 136 -29.80 8.56 -15.59
C ASP A 136 -28.44 8.63 -16.30
N CYS A 137 -27.34 8.52 -15.55
CA CYS A 137 -25.97 8.48 -16.09
C CYS A 137 -25.41 7.04 -16.11
N PRO A 138 -25.47 6.32 -17.26
CA PRO A 138 -24.96 4.95 -17.34
C PRO A 138 -23.45 4.85 -17.10
N SER A 139 -22.70 5.91 -17.39
CA SER A 139 -21.26 6.01 -17.11
C SER A 139 -20.95 5.97 -15.61
N ALA A 140 -21.75 6.65 -14.78
CA ALA A 140 -21.63 6.60 -13.33
C ALA A 140 -21.91 5.19 -12.79
N ILE A 141 -22.99 4.56 -13.26
CA ILE A 141 -23.35 3.20 -12.84
C ILE A 141 -22.28 2.18 -13.27
N ALA A 142 -21.73 2.30 -14.47
CA ALA A 142 -20.64 1.44 -14.94
C ALA A 142 -19.37 1.63 -14.09
N LEU A 143 -18.99 2.88 -13.79
CA LEU A 143 -17.82 3.17 -12.96
C LEU A 143 -17.99 2.62 -11.54
N LEU A 144 -19.18 2.78 -10.95
CA LEU A 144 -19.55 2.21 -9.66
C LEU A 144 -19.42 0.68 -9.66
N ALA A 145 -19.96 0.01 -10.67
CA ALA A 145 -19.89 -1.45 -10.77
C ALA A 145 -18.44 -1.95 -10.89
N ILE A 146 -17.62 -1.27 -11.72
CA ILE A 146 -16.20 -1.59 -11.87
C ILE A 146 -15.45 -1.40 -10.56
N GLN A 147 -15.72 -0.31 -9.84
CA GLN A 147 -15.12 -0.05 -8.53
C GLN A 147 -15.42 -1.17 -7.54
N MET A 148 -16.68 -1.59 -7.46
CA MET A 148 -17.11 -2.68 -6.57
C MET A 148 -16.43 -4.00 -6.93
N VAL A 149 -16.41 -4.37 -8.21
CA VAL A 149 -15.81 -5.63 -8.67
C VAL A 149 -14.30 -5.66 -8.44
N LEU A 150 -13.60 -4.55 -8.67
CA LEU A 150 -12.14 -4.50 -8.51
C LEU A 150 -11.69 -4.35 -7.06
N GLY A 151 -12.55 -3.85 -6.17
CA GLY A 151 -12.24 -3.71 -4.76
C GLY A 151 -12.70 -4.87 -3.87
N LEU A 152 -13.40 -5.87 -4.43
CA LEU A 152 -13.66 -7.18 -3.81
C LEU A 152 -12.42 -8.07 -3.89
#